data_AF-A0AAD6B935-F1
#
_entry.id   AF-A0AAD6B935-F1
#
_cell.length_a   1.000
_cell.length_b   1.000
_cell.length_c   1.000
_cell.angle_alpha   90.00
_cell.angle_beta   90.00
_cell.angle_gamma   90.00
#
_symmetry.space_group_name_H-M   'P 1'
#
loop_
_entity.id
_entity.type
_entity.pdbx_description
1 polymer ?
#
loop_
_entity_poly.entity_id
_entity_poly.type
_entity_poly.pdbx_seq_one_letter_code
_entity_poly.pdbx_strand_id
1 'polypeptide(L)'
;MPHCPAGVPLVSDGCGCCRLCARQEGEACGPRRPCDAYRGLQCDLSASFPGEPGQCVGGNQLGCELDGRRLEEGEVFQPSCAQLCHCMGGGVTCVPLCSKDLQRPAEGCTRPQLLRLPGRCCREWVCERRDNSIVPNPPA
;
A
#
# COMPACT_ATOMS: atom_id res chain seq x y z
N MET A 1 -9.84 36.12 -16.05
CA MET A 1 -9.85 34.76 -15.45
C MET A 1 -9.91 33.75 -16.58
N PRO A 2 -9.25 32.59 -16.47
CA PRO A 2 -9.34 31.54 -17.48
C PRO A 2 -10.78 31.03 -17.58
N HIS A 3 -11.30 30.95 -18.80
CA HIS A 3 -12.59 30.33 -19.09
C HIS A 3 -12.35 28.85 -19.38
N CYS A 4 -12.92 27.98 -18.55
CA CYS A 4 -12.88 26.54 -18.79
C CYS A 4 -14.05 26.09 -19.68
N PRO A 5 -13.90 24.95 -20.39
CA PRO A 5 -15.01 24.35 -21.13
C PRO A 5 -16.23 24.12 -20.22
N ALA A 6 -17.41 24.06 -20.84
CA ALA A 6 -18.64 23.77 -20.10
C ALA A 6 -18.53 22.44 -19.35
N GLY A 7 -18.81 22.46 -18.05
CA GLY A 7 -18.75 21.28 -17.19
C GLY A 7 -17.36 20.94 -16.62
N VAL A 8 -16.33 21.77 -16.89
CA VAL A 8 -15.00 21.63 -16.30
C VAL A 8 -14.78 22.70 -15.23
N PRO A 9 -14.58 22.33 -13.96
CA PRO A 9 -14.34 23.29 -12.90
C PRO A 9 -12.94 23.88 -12.98
N LEU A 10 -12.82 25.07 -12.41
CA LEU A 10 -11.55 25.75 -12.24
C LEU A 10 -10.94 25.30 -10.90
N VAL A 11 -9.76 24.68 -10.97
CA VAL A 11 -9.01 24.15 -9.82
C VAL A 11 -7.68 24.87 -9.67
N SER A 12 -7.12 24.81 -8.47
CA SER A 12 -5.81 25.36 -8.17
C SER A 12 -4.72 24.33 -8.48
N ASP A 13 -3.53 24.77 -8.90
CA ASP A 13 -2.35 23.90 -8.91
C ASP A 13 -2.00 23.40 -7.49
N GLY A 14 -1.09 22.42 -7.37
CA GLY A 14 -0.61 21.94 -6.08
C GLY A 14 0.09 23.01 -5.22
N CYS A 15 0.43 24.17 -5.79
CA CYS A 15 0.97 25.32 -5.07
C CYS A 15 -0.10 26.33 -4.63
N GLY A 16 -1.36 26.17 -5.05
CA GLY A 16 -2.47 27.07 -4.73
C GLY A 16 -2.41 28.44 -5.41
N CYS A 17 -1.50 28.66 -6.37
CA CYS A 17 -1.21 29.98 -6.93
C CYS A 17 -1.90 30.18 -8.28
N CYS A 18 -1.85 29.17 -9.15
CA CYS A 18 -2.44 29.25 -10.48
C CYS A 18 -3.82 28.60 -10.49
N ARG A 19 -4.81 29.30 -11.06
CA ARG A 19 -6.10 28.69 -11.39
C ARG A 19 -6.06 28.16 -12.82
N LEU A 20 -6.36 26.87 -12.97
CA LEU A 20 -6.36 26.14 -14.23
C LEU A 20 -7.60 25.27 -14.32
N CYS A 21 -7.94 24.85 -15.54
CA CYS A 21 -9.03 23.91 -15.75
C CYS A 21 -8.64 22.52 -15.27
N ALA A 22 -9.57 21.86 -14.57
CA ALA A 22 -9.36 20.52 -14.06
C ALA A 22 -9.21 19.52 -15.21
N ARG A 23 -8.25 18.60 -15.08
CA ARG A 23 -8.04 17.55 -16.07
C ARG A 23 -9.16 16.51 -16.01
N GLN A 24 -9.64 16.12 -17.17
CA GLN A 24 -10.72 15.18 -17.38
C GLN A 24 -10.19 13.76 -17.56
N GLU A 25 -11.09 12.77 -17.58
CA GLU A 25 -10.73 11.36 -17.70
C GLU A 25 -9.89 11.11 -18.97
N GLY A 26 -8.79 10.36 -18.83
CA GLY A 26 -7.86 10.06 -19.91
C GLY A 26 -6.81 11.15 -20.16
N GLU A 27 -6.91 12.34 -19.56
CA GLU A 27 -5.90 13.39 -19.72
C GLU A 27 -4.65 13.17 -18.84
N ALA A 28 -3.52 13.68 -19.32
CA ALA A 28 -2.27 13.68 -18.56
C ALA A 28 -2.34 14.57 -17.31
N CYS A 29 -1.99 14.02 -16.16
CA CYS A 29 -2.06 14.66 -14.85
C CYS A 29 -0.73 14.66 -14.10
N GLY A 30 -0.64 15.50 -13.06
CA GLY A 30 0.52 15.56 -12.18
C GLY A 30 0.41 16.69 -11.15
N PRO A 31 1.48 16.99 -10.39
CA PRO A 31 1.43 17.95 -9.27
C PRO A 31 0.97 19.36 -9.66
N ARG A 32 1.26 19.77 -10.91
CA ARG A 32 0.86 21.07 -11.47
C ARG A 32 -0.42 21.02 -12.31
N ARG A 33 -0.98 19.83 -12.53
CA ARG A 33 -2.15 19.58 -13.40
C ARG A 33 -3.09 18.58 -12.71
N PRO A 34 -3.89 19.02 -11.73
CA PRO A 34 -4.78 18.15 -10.99
C PRO A 34 -5.99 17.73 -11.82
N CYS A 35 -6.50 16.54 -11.52
CA CYS A 35 -7.73 15.99 -12.07
C CYS A 35 -8.97 16.62 -11.46
N ASP A 36 -10.11 16.45 -12.13
CA ASP A 36 -11.41 16.92 -11.68
C ASP A 36 -11.95 16.10 -10.49
N ALA A 37 -11.65 16.57 -9.29
CA ALA A 37 -12.15 15.98 -8.05
C ALA A 37 -13.68 16.04 -7.93
N TYR A 38 -14.35 17.01 -8.58
CA TYR A 38 -15.83 17.09 -8.56
C TYR A 38 -16.46 15.93 -9.32
N ARG A 39 -15.75 15.40 -10.33
CA ARG A 39 -16.11 14.17 -11.05
C ARG A 39 -15.54 12.89 -10.41
N GLY A 40 -14.86 13.02 -9.26
CA GLY A 40 -14.19 11.90 -8.60
C GLY A 40 -13.00 11.37 -9.39
N LEU A 41 -12.34 12.21 -10.21
CA LEU A 41 -11.14 11.81 -10.94
C LEU A 41 -9.90 11.98 -10.08
N GLN A 42 -8.99 11.02 -10.16
CA GLN A 42 -7.74 11.00 -9.43
C GLN A 42 -6.58 10.66 -10.37
N CYS A 43 -5.41 11.18 -10.05
CA CYS A 43 -4.23 11.03 -10.90
C CYS A 43 -3.57 9.68 -10.63
N ASP A 44 -3.67 8.77 -11.60
CA ASP A 44 -2.98 7.48 -11.57
C ASP A 44 -1.56 7.62 -12.12
N LEU A 45 -0.58 7.43 -11.25
CA LEU A 45 0.85 7.43 -11.56
C LEU A 45 1.42 6.00 -11.61
N SER A 46 0.60 4.98 -11.38
CA SER A 46 1.02 3.59 -11.17
C SER A 46 1.54 2.96 -12.46
N ALA A 47 0.98 3.37 -13.60
CA ALA A 47 1.42 2.96 -14.93
C ALA A 47 2.50 3.89 -15.54
N SER A 48 2.89 4.96 -14.83
CA SER A 48 3.85 5.96 -15.33
C SER A 48 5.23 5.77 -14.72
N PHE A 49 6.27 6.03 -15.52
CA PHE A 49 7.64 6.04 -15.03
C PHE A 49 7.90 7.24 -14.09
N PRO A 50 8.89 7.16 -13.19
CA PRO A 50 9.27 8.28 -12.34
C PRO A 50 9.60 9.53 -13.18
N GLY A 51 8.79 10.58 -13.04
CA GLY A 51 8.95 11.84 -13.79
C GLY A 51 8.04 11.99 -15.01
N GLU A 52 7.38 10.92 -15.47
CA GLU A 52 6.33 10.99 -16.48
C GLU A 52 5.00 11.43 -15.86
N PRO A 53 4.14 12.13 -16.61
CA PRO A 53 2.79 12.45 -16.16
C PRO A 53 1.96 11.18 -15.98
N GLY A 54 1.08 11.21 -14.98
CA GLY A 54 0.05 10.19 -14.78
C GLY A 54 -1.12 10.38 -15.73
N GLN A 55 -2.16 9.58 -15.57
CA GLN A 55 -3.44 9.76 -16.27
C GLN A 55 -4.59 9.97 -15.28
N CYS A 56 -5.51 10.88 -15.59
CA CYS A 56 -6.73 11.03 -14.80
C CYS A 56 -7.66 9.85 -15.05
N VAL A 57 -7.96 9.11 -14.01
CA VAL A 57 -8.90 7.98 -14.04
C VAL A 57 -9.94 8.20 -12.95
N GLY A 58 -11.08 7.51 -13.02
CA GLY A 58 -12.06 7.55 -11.94
C GLY A 58 -11.46 6.99 -10.65
N GLY A 59 -11.75 7.59 -9.49
CA GLY A 59 -11.23 7.12 -8.20
C GLY A 59 -11.53 5.65 -7.92
N ASN A 60 -12.68 5.18 -8.41
CA ASN A 60 -13.06 3.76 -8.43
C ASN A 60 -12.03 2.86 -9.17
N GLN A 61 -11.30 3.37 -10.15
CA GLN A 61 -10.33 2.61 -10.94
C GLN A 61 -8.96 2.47 -10.26
N LEU A 62 -8.63 3.30 -9.26
CA LEU A 62 -7.41 3.11 -8.45
C LEU A 62 -7.61 2.15 -7.28
N GLY A 63 -8.86 1.91 -6.87
CA GLY A 63 -9.16 0.96 -5.79
C GLY A 63 -8.69 -0.46 -6.10
N CYS A 64 -8.37 -1.21 -5.05
CA CYS A 64 -7.89 -2.59 -5.14
C CYS A 64 -9.04 -3.57 -4.92
N GLU A 65 -8.94 -4.77 -5.47
CA GLU A 65 -9.86 -5.86 -5.15
C GLU A 65 -9.11 -6.97 -4.42
N LEU A 66 -9.54 -7.30 -3.20
CA LEU A 66 -8.99 -8.39 -2.41
C LEU A 66 -10.12 -9.25 -1.84
N ASP A 67 -10.11 -10.55 -2.15
CA ASP A 67 -11.12 -11.52 -1.69
C ASP A 67 -12.57 -11.08 -1.96
N GLY A 68 -12.82 -10.43 -3.10
CA GLY A 68 -14.13 -9.91 -3.50
C GLY A 68 -14.58 -8.64 -2.75
N ARG A 69 -13.70 -8.05 -1.92
CA ARG A 69 -13.90 -6.73 -1.32
C ARG A 69 -13.16 -5.68 -2.13
N ARG A 70 -13.83 -4.57 -2.43
CA ARG A 70 -13.20 -3.39 -3.00
C ARG A 70 -12.61 -2.53 -1.88
N LEU A 71 -11.34 -2.19 -2.02
CA LEU A 71 -10.62 -1.27 -1.15
C LEU A 71 -10.39 0.04 -1.87
N GLU A 72 -10.52 1.14 -1.14
CA GLU A 72 -10.27 2.47 -1.68
C GLU A 72 -8.75 2.72 -1.83
N GLU A 73 -8.37 3.59 -2.76
CA GLU A 73 -6.96 4.00 -2.93
C GLU A 73 -6.42 4.60 -1.61
N GLY A 74 -5.31 4.05 -1.12
CA GLY A 74 -4.70 4.44 0.15
C GLY A 74 -5.33 3.78 1.39
N GLU A 75 -6.33 2.90 1.23
CA GLU A 75 -6.91 2.16 2.35
C GLU A 75 -5.89 1.21 2.96
N VAL A 76 -5.71 1.33 4.28
CA VAL A 76 -4.79 0.51 5.07
C VAL A 76 -5.60 -0.48 5.89
N PHE A 77 -5.23 -1.76 5.81
CA PHE A 77 -5.91 -2.83 6.52
C PHE A 77 -4.92 -3.86 7.04
N GLN A 78 -5.31 -4.56 8.11
CA GLN A 78 -4.46 -5.53 8.79
C GLN A 78 -5.10 -6.92 8.66
N PRO A 79 -4.78 -7.71 7.60
CA PRO A 79 -5.40 -9.02 7.39
C PRO A 79 -5.03 -10.02 8.48
N SER A 80 -3.89 -9.81 9.16
CA SER A 80 -3.52 -10.57 10.35
C SER A 80 -2.73 -9.68 11.31
N CYS A 81 -2.65 -10.08 12.58
CA CYS A 81 -1.89 -9.32 13.58
C CYS A 81 -0.40 -9.14 13.20
N ALA A 82 0.14 -9.96 12.28
CA ALA A 82 1.54 -9.97 11.86
C ALA A 82 1.81 -9.25 10.52
N GLN A 83 0.78 -8.79 9.81
CA GLN A 83 0.93 -8.17 8.49
C GLN A 83 0.04 -6.93 8.35
N LEU A 84 0.60 -5.85 7.84
CA LEU A 84 -0.12 -4.63 7.49
C LEU A 84 -0.10 -4.48 5.98
N CYS A 85 -1.25 -4.24 5.37
CA CYS A 85 -1.37 -4.06 3.93
C CYS A 85 -2.01 -2.71 3.61
N HIS A 86 -1.70 -2.19 2.43
CA HIS A 86 -2.30 -0.97 1.90
C HIS A 86 -2.58 -1.11 0.41
N CYS A 87 -3.69 -0.54 -0.03
CA CYS A 87 -4.04 -0.42 -1.44
C CYS A 87 -3.34 0.78 -2.05
N MET A 88 -2.58 0.57 -3.13
CA MET A 88 -2.02 1.63 -3.95
C MET A 88 -2.01 1.22 -5.41
N GLY A 89 -2.56 2.08 -6.28
CA GLY A 89 -2.44 1.94 -7.72
C GLY A 89 -3.10 0.69 -8.27
N GLY A 90 -4.25 0.28 -7.70
CA GLY A 90 -4.95 -0.95 -8.07
C GLY A 90 -4.31 -2.24 -7.55
N GLY A 91 -3.21 -2.15 -6.80
CA GLY A 91 -2.51 -3.29 -6.20
C GLY A 91 -2.44 -3.23 -4.67
N VAL A 92 -2.48 -4.40 -4.02
CA VAL A 92 -2.27 -4.52 -2.58
C VAL A 92 -0.80 -4.76 -2.28
N THR A 93 -0.19 -3.88 -1.49
CA THR A 93 1.16 -4.07 -0.96
C THR A 93 1.08 -4.44 0.52
N CYS A 94 1.91 -5.36 1.00
CA CYS A 94 1.90 -5.82 2.40
C CYS A 94 3.31 -5.79 3.01
N VAL A 95 3.40 -5.34 4.27
CA VAL A 95 4.63 -5.32 5.06
C VAL A 95 4.47 -6.16 6.33
N PRO A 96 5.51 -6.92 6.74
CA PRO A 96 5.48 -7.68 7.98
C PRO A 96 5.62 -6.75 9.19
N LEU A 97 4.75 -6.93 10.19
CA LEU A 97 4.81 -6.21 11.47
C LEU A 97 5.75 -6.88 12.49
N CYS A 98 6.08 -8.14 12.27
CA CYS A 98 6.88 -8.95 13.18
C CYS A 98 8.36 -8.97 12.75
N SER A 99 9.22 -8.25 13.47
CA SER A 99 10.67 -8.24 13.20
C SER A 99 11.35 -9.57 13.54
N LYS A 100 10.80 -10.35 14.49
CA LYS A 100 11.35 -11.66 14.90
C LYS A 100 11.30 -12.70 13.78
N ASP A 101 10.30 -12.63 12.90
CA ASP A 101 10.18 -13.48 11.72
C ASP A 101 11.35 -13.29 10.75
N LEU A 102 12.02 -12.12 10.78
CA LEU A 102 13.15 -11.77 9.93
C LEU A 102 14.52 -12.06 10.58
N GLN A 103 14.55 -12.46 11.86
CA GLN A 103 15.81 -12.77 12.53
C GLN A 103 16.39 -14.09 12.03
N ARG A 104 17.73 -14.19 12.00
CA ARG A 104 18.42 -15.45 11.67
C ARG A 104 18.18 -16.46 12.80
N PRO A 105 18.01 -17.76 12.49
CA PRO A 105 18.02 -18.81 13.51
C PRO A 105 19.28 -18.76 14.37
N ALA A 106 19.18 -19.17 15.64
CA ALA A 106 20.32 -19.24 16.54
C ALA A 106 21.42 -20.17 15.99
N GLU A 107 22.67 -19.73 16.04
CA GLU A 107 23.82 -20.54 15.61
C GLU A 107 23.99 -21.74 16.57
N GLY A 108 24.05 -22.95 16.02
CA GLY A 108 24.09 -24.21 16.81
C GLY A 108 22.77 -24.99 16.83
N CYS A 109 21.72 -24.51 16.17
CA CYS A 109 20.45 -25.22 16.06
C CYS A 109 20.41 -26.15 14.83
N THR A 110 20.34 -27.46 15.05
CA THR A 110 20.30 -28.47 13.98
C THR A 110 19.01 -28.46 13.15
N ARG A 111 17.87 -28.02 13.73
CA ARG A 111 16.57 -27.98 13.04
C ARG A 111 15.71 -26.80 13.51
N PRO A 112 16.02 -25.57 13.06
CA PRO A 112 15.24 -24.40 13.43
C PRO A 112 13.87 -24.42 12.75
N GLN A 113 12.81 -24.17 13.51
CA GLN A 113 11.44 -24.04 13.01
C GLN A 113 10.87 -22.68 13.39
N LEU A 114 10.28 -21.99 12.42
CA LEU A 114 9.57 -20.74 12.65
C LEU A 114 8.10 -21.05 12.91
N LEU A 115 7.69 -21.05 14.18
CA LEU A 115 6.34 -21.45 14.59
C LEU A 115 5.58 -20.30 15.27
N ARG A 116 4.26 -20.25 15.07
CA ARG A 116 3.37 -19.36 15.83
C ARG A 116 2.95 -20.05 17.11
N LEU A 117 3.53 -19.64 18.24
CA LEU A 117 3.20 -20.20 19.55
C LEU A 117 1.79 -19.76 20.01
N PRO A 118 1.09 -20.57 20.83
CA PRO A 118 -0.22 -20.22 21.36
C PRO A 118 -0.19 -18.89 22.12
N GLY A 119 -1.14 -17.99 21.83
CA GLY A 119 -1.23 -16.66 22.45
C GLY A 119 -0.21 -15.63 21.95
N ARG A 120 0.68 -15.99 21.00
CA ARG A 120 1.60 -15.06 20.35
C ARG A 120 1.08 -14.70 18.96
N CYS A 121 1.22 -13.42 18.61
CA CYS A 121 0.93 -12.96 17.26
C CYS A 121 2.05 -13.34 16.28
N CYS A 122 3.29 -12.98 16.62
CA CYS A 122 4.46 -13.22 15.79
C CYS A 122 4.94 -14.67 15.86
N ARG A 123 5.60 -15.11 14.79
CA ARG A 123 6.26 -16.41 14.79
C ARG A 123 7.60 -16.25 15.52
N GLU A 124 8.01 -17.29 16.22
CA GLU A 124 9.28 -17.32 16.92
C GLU A 124 10.07 -18.54 16.44
N TRP A 125 11.37 -18.36 16.30
CA TRP A 125 12.28 -19.46 16.04
C TRP A 125 12.36 -20.36 17.26
N VAL A 126 11.98 -21.62 17.09
CA VAL A 126 12.17 -22.68 18.07
C VAL A 126 13.17 -23.69 17.53
N CYS A 127 13.90 -24.31 18.44
CA CYS A 127 14.89 -25.33 18.13
C CYS A 127 14.48 -26.63 18.80
N GLU A 128 14.25 -27.66 17.99
CA GLU A 128 14.00 -29.00 18.49
C GLU A 128 15.30 -29.56 19.09
N ARG A 129 15.30 -29.81 20.41
CA ARG A 129 16.38 -30.53 21.08
C ARG A 129 16.15 -32.04 20.91
N ARG A 130 17.21 -32.85 20.95
CA ARG A 130 17.18 -34.32 20.69
C ARG A 130 16.22 -35.11 21.61
N ASP A 131 15.72 -34.46 22.64
CA ASP A 131 14.80 -34.91 23.67
C ASP A 131 13.31 -34.54 23.38
N ASN A 132 12.99 -34.13 22.14
CA ASN A 132 11.64 -33.84 21.65
C ASN A 132 10.92 -32.71 22.40
N SER A 133 11.68 -31.88 23.13
CA SER A 133 11.23 -30.76 23.93
C SER A 133 11.36 -29.45 23.14
N ILE A 134 10.23 -28.72 22.99
CA ILE A 134 10.19 -27.41 22.32
C ILE A 134 10.58 -26.34 23.34
N VAL A 135 11.77 -25.76 23.19
CA VAL A 135 12.26 -24.68 24.06
C VAL A 135 12.37 -23.38 23.27
N PRO A 136 11.90 -22.22 23.79
CA PRO A 136 12.16 -20.93 23.19
C PRO A 136 13.67 -20.68 23.08
N ASN A 137 14.12 -20.03 22.00
CA ASN A 137 15.53 -19.69 21.86
C ASN A 137 16.02 -18.84 23.04
N PRO A 138 17.19 -19.15 23.63
CA PRO A 138 17.81 -18.28 24.61
C PRO A 138 18.14 -16.92 23.98
N PRO A 139 18.09 -15.82 24.74
CA PRO A 139 18.55 -14.52 24.25
C PRO A 139 20.05 -14.58 23.92
N ALA A 140 20.43 -13.88 22.85
CA ALA A 140 21.82 -13.64 22.46
C ALA A 140 22.56 -12.75 23.47
#